data_AF-A0A803NQJ1-F1
#
_entry.id   AF-A0A803NQJ1-F1
#
_cell.length_a   1.000
_cell.length_b   1.000
_cell.length_c   1.000
_cell.angle_alpha   90.00
_cell.angle_beta   90.00
_cell.angle_gamma   90.00
#
_symmetry.space_group_name_H-M   'P 1'
#
loop_
_entity.id
_entity.type
_entity.pdbx_description
1 polymer ?
#
loop_
_entity_poly.entity_id
_entity_poly.type
_entity_poly.pdbx_seq_one_letter_code
_entity_poly.pdbx_strand_id
1 'polypeptide(L)'
;MVDNLGNNREREGFHHYNNCSSGGPSSTTNISHHQDQIDHHGFIKEQDRLLPIANVGRIMKQILPPNAKISKEAKETMQECVSEFISFVTGEASDKCHKEKRKTVNGDDICWALAALGFDDYAEPLKSLKQIVIKQRVEASLNNVVSNYKTSAKAVKERASKYKDSYKQAHSHFSTLEVKVTDLQAKIKDLEQNR
;
A
#
# COMPACT_ATOMS: atom_id res chain seq x y z
N MET A 1 -45.38 53.45 -3.26
CA MET A 1 -44.98 52.60 -4.40
C MET A 1 -43.68 51.92 -3.98
N VAL A 2 -43.57 50.65 -3.54
CA VAL A 2 -44.37 49.43 -3.81
C VAL A 2 -44.69 49.22 -5.31
N ASP A 3 -44.39 48.10 -5.98
CA ASP A 3 -43.90 46.77 -5.57
C ASP A 3 -42.71 46.31 -6.46
N ASN A 4 -41.74 45.42 -6.12
CA ASN A 4 -41.57 44.36 -5.11
C ASN A 4 -41.77 42.90 -5.64
N LEU A 5 -41.10 41.95 -4.98
CA LEU A 5 -41.14 40.46 -5.11
C LEU A 5 -40.72 39.77 -6.43
N GLY A 6 -39.67 38.94 -6.31
CA GLY A 6 -39.38 37.78 -7.16
C GLY A 6 -37.88 37.56 -7.44
N ASN A 7 -37.24 36.41 -7.15
CA ASN A 7 -37.62 35.29 -6.28
C ASN A 7 -36.34 34.48 -5.93
N ASN A 8 -36.05 34.20 -4.64
CA ASN A 8 -34.89 33.38 -4.24
C ASN A 8 -35.19 31.88 -4.42
N ARG A 9 -34.72 31.21 -5.48
CA ARG A 9 -34.83 29.73 -5.64
C ARG A 9 -33.76 29.04 -6.51
N GLU A 10 -32.46 29.20 -6.24
CA GLU A 10 -31.41 28.28 -6.76
C GLU A 10 -30.31 28.01 -5.71
N ARG A 11 -30.70 27.59 -4.49
CA ARG A 11 -29.74 27.23 -3.42
C ARG A 11 -30.06 25.91 -2.69
N GLU A 12 -30.57 24.91 -3.41
CA GLU A 12 -30.65 23.53 -2.93
C GLU A 12 -30.26 22.58 -4.08
N GLY A 13 -29.13 21.86 -3.96
CA GLY A 13 -28.65 21.04 -5.08
C GLY A 13 -27.35 20.24 -4.93
N PHE A 14 -26.61 20.31 -3.81
CA PHE A 14 -25.28 19.66 -3.70
C PHE A 14 -25.03 18.93 -2.35
N HIS A 15 -25.97 18.08 -1.93
CA HIS A 15 -25.82 17.25 -0.71
C HIS A 15 -26.08 15.74 -0.92
N HIS A 16 -26.09 15.26 -2.18
CA HIS A 16 -26.43 13.85 -2.51
C HIS A 16 -25.27 13.01 -3.09
N TYR A 17 -24.02 13.33 -2.74
CA TYR A 17 -22.85 12.48 -3.04
C TYR A 17 -22.37 11.68 -1.82
N ASN A 18 -23.29 10.96 -1.17
CA ASN A 18 -22.97 9.92 -0.18
C ASN A 18 -24.22 9.07 0.11
N ASN A 19 -24.52 8.08 -0.73
CA ASN A 19 -25.34 6.94 -0.29
C ASN A 19 -25.10 5.68 -1.14
N CYS A 20 -24.50 4.67 -0.53
CA CYS A 20 -24.44 3.31 -1.09
C CYS A 20 -24.67 2.26 0.01
N SER A 21 -25.80 2.39 0.72
CA SER A 21 -26.34 1.34 1.60
C SER A 21 -27.00 0.24 0.79
N SER A 22 -26.64 -1.01 1.07
CA SER A 22 -27.10 -2.20 0.37
C SER A 22 -28.54 -2.60 0.72
N GLY A 23 -29.45 -2.55 -0.26
CA GLY A 23 -30.79 -3.13 -0.17
C GLY A 23 -30.90 -4.47 -0.91
N GLY A 24 -31.28 -5.54 -0.20
CA GLY A 24 -31.75 -6.79 -0.82
C GLY A 24 -33.26 -6.76 -1.10
N PRO A 25 -33.83 -7.75 -1.83
CA PRO A 25 -35.25 -7.72 -2.22
C PRO A 25 -36.20 -7.93 -1.04
N SER A 26 -37.25 -7.12 -0.98
CA SER A 26 -38.25 -7.11 0.10
C SER A 26 -39.31 -8.20 -0.01
N SER A 27 -39.89 -8.59 1.14
CA SER A 27 -41.16 -9.35 1.22
C SER A 27 -42.13 -8.69 2.21
N THR A 28 -43.18 -8.07 1.65
CA THR A 28 -44.59 -8.05 2.11
C THR A 28 -44.99 -7.53 3.52
N THR A 29 -45.85 -6.50 3.56
CA THR A 29 -46.82 -6.06 4.63
C THR A 29 -46.24 -5.66 6.02
N ASN A 30 -46.56 -4.52 6.64
CA ASN A 30 -47.87 -3.87 6.88
C ASN A 30 -47.70 -2.43 7.41
N ILE A 31 -48.79 -1.64 7.47
CA ILE A 31 -48.84 -0.26 7.97
C ILE A 31 -49.09 -0.22 9.49
N SER A 32 -48.24 0.53 10.23
CA SER A 32 -48.55 1.10 11.56
C SER A 32 -47.65 2.31 11.84
N HIS A 33 -48.21 3.40 12.37
CA HIS A 33 -47.45 4.55 12.85
C HIS A 33 -46.57 4.18 14.05
N HIS A 34 -45.30 4.58 14.03
CA HIS A 34 -44.60 5.01 15.24
C HIS A 34 -43.58 6.11 14.95
N GLN A 35 -43.51 7.06 15.87
CA GLN A 35 -42.74 8.30 15.84
C GLN A 35 -41.23 8.05 16.06
N ASP A 36 -40.39 8.97 15.55
CA ASP A 36 -38.96 9.14 15.81
C ASP A 36 -38.00 7.96 15.51
N GLN A 37 -37.49 7.94 14.27
CA GLN A 37 -36.07 7.66 14.04
C GLN A 37 -35.46 8.81 13.24
N ILE A 38 -35.00 9.84 13.97
CA ILE A 38 -33.95 10.72 13.46
C ILE A 38 -32.69 9.84 13.45
N ASP A 39 -32.36 9.29 12.28
CA ASP A 39 -31.10 8.61 12.08
C ASP A 39 -29.96 9.56 12.47
N HIS A 40 -29.30 9.26 13.59
CA HIS A 40 -27.99 9.79 13.93
C HIS A 40 -26.95 9.18 12.97
N HIS A 41 -27.10 9.45 11.68
CA HIS A 41 -26.06 9.28 10.69
C HIS A 41 -24.96 10.28 11.08
N GLY A 42 -23.95 9.76 11.79
CA GLY A 42 -23.20 10.55 12.76
C GLY A 42 -22.70 11.86 12.19
N PHE A 43 -22.84 12.93 12.98
CA PHE A 43 -22.10 14.18 12.80
C PHE A 43 -20.60 13.90 12.96
N ILE A 44 -19.99 13.29 11.94
CA ILE A 44 -18.58 13.44 11.62
C ILE A 44 -18.39 14.95 11.58
N LYS A 45 -17.64 15.50 12.53
CA LYS A 45 -17.50 16.94 12.65
C LYS A 45 -16.89 17.42 11.35
N GLU A 46 -17.30 18.59 10.89
CA GLU A 46 -16.81 19.13 9.62
C GLU A 46 -15.27 19.17 9.59
N GLN A 47 -14.65 19.48 10.73
CA GLN A 47 -13.20 19.39 10.97
C GLN A 47 -12.58 17.99 10.74
N ASP A 48 -13.29 16.89 11.01
CA ASP A 48 -12.79 15.53 10.80
C ASP A 48 -12.68 15.19 9.29
N ARG A 49 -13.34 15.96 8.41
CA ARG A 49 -13.26 15.83 6.95
C ARG A 49 -12.18 16.72 6.32
N LEU A 50 -11.67 17.71 7.06
CA LEU A 50 -10.70 18.67 6.55
C LEU A 50 -9.26 18.16 6.69
N LEU A 51 -8.43 18.41 5.67
CA LEU A 51 -6.99 18.15 5.78
C LEU A 51 -6.33 19.06 6.84
N PRO A 52 -5.28 18.64 7.56
CA PRO A 52 -4.61 19.48 8.55
C PRO A 52 -4.15 20.83 7.97
N ILE A 53 -4.62 21.94 8.56
CA ILE A 53 -4.37 23.32 8.08
C ILE A 53 -2.87 23.64 7.90
N ALA A 54 -2.00 23.02 8.70
CA ALA A 54 -0.55 23.16 8.60
C ALA A 54 0.01 22.53 7.31
N ASN A 55 -0.54 21.41 6.85
CA ASN A 55 -0.14 20.74 5.61
C ASN A 55 -0.60 21.55 4.39
N VAL A 56 -1.85 22.04 4.40
CA VAL A 56 -2.39 22.94 3.37
C VAL A 56 -1.52 24.20 3.26
N GLY A 57 -1.28 24.89 4.39
CA GLY A 57 -0.44 26.09 4.42
C GLY A 57 1.02 25.85 3.98
N ARG A 58 1.58 24.66 4.25
CA ARG A 58 2.92 24.29 3.76
C ARG A 58 2.97 24.12 2.24
N ILE A 59 1.96 23.47 1.65
CA ILE A 59 1.88 23.25 0.20
C ILE A 59 1.64 24.59 -0.53
N MET A 60 0.67 25.39 -0.08
CA MET A 60 0.42 26.74 -0.62
C MET A 60 1.69 27.59 -0.64
N LYS A 61 2.57 27.43 0.37
CA LYS A 61 3.82 28.18 0.50
C LYS A 61 4.92 27.73 -0.48
N GLN A 62 4.86 26.52 -1.04
CA GLN A 62 5.88 26.00 -1.97
C GLN A 62 5.91 26.73 -3.31
N ILE A 63 4.77 27.25 -3.77
CA ILE A 63 4.64 27.99 -5.04
C ILE A 63 4.83 29.51 -4.88
N LEU A 64 5.11 30.00 -3.67
CA LEU A 64 5.22 31.42 -3.35
C LEU A 64 6.66 31.83 -3.00
N PRO A 65 7.06 33.09 -3.23
CA PRO A 65 8.35 33.60 -2.80
C PRO A 65 8.65 33.35 -1.30
N PRO A 66 9.93 33.16 -0.90
CA PRO A 66 10.30 32.81 0.47
C PRO A 66 9.71 33.73 1.55
N ASN A 67 9.59 35.03 1.27
CA ASN A 67 9.10 36.03 2.23
C ASN A 67 7.58 36.31 2.17
N ALA A 68 6.84 35.68 1.23
CA ALA A 68 5.39 35.87 1.12
C ALA A 68 4.64 35.39 2.37
N LYS A 69 3.61 36.13 2.80
CA LYS A 69 2.72 35.73 3.90
C LYS A 69 1.40 35.23 3.33
N ILE A 70 0.82 34.21 3.98
CA ILE A 70 -0.52 33.69 3.68
C ILE A 70 -1.37 33.98 4.92
N SER A 71 -2.53 34.61 4.73
CA SER A 71 -3.44 34.95 5.82
C SER A 71 -4.04 33.68 6.47
N LYS A 72 -4.86 33.85 7.51
CA LYS A 72 -5.56 32.73 8.16
C LYS A 72 -6.68 32.24 7.24
N GLU A 73 -7.50 33.18 6.79
CA GLU A 73 -8.68 33.01 5.95
C GLU A 73 -8.32 32.30 4.64
N ALA A 74 -7.25 32.73 3.97
CA ALA A 74 -6.80 32.11 2.72
C ALA A 74 -6.39 30.62 2.90
N LYS A 75 -5.93 30.21 4.09
CA LYS A 75 -5.63 28.80 4.36
C LYS A 75 -6.91 28.01 4.66
N GLU A 76 -7.87 28.62 5.35
CA GLU A 76 -9.15 28.00 5.68
C GLU A 76 -9.98 27.79 4.39
N THR A 77 -10.11 28.80 3.53
CA THR A 77 -10.73 28.65 2.21
C THR A 77 -10.05 27.57 1.36
N MET A 78 -8.71 27.54 1.31
CA MET A 78 -8.01 26.47 0.56
C MET A 78 -8.15 25.08 1.21
N GLN A 79 -8.35 24.99 2.53
CA GLN A 79 -8.62 23.75 3.25
C GLN A 79 -10.02 23.21 2.93
N GLU A 80 -11.02 24.09 2.80
CA GLU A 80 -12.35 23.76 2.31
C GLU A 80 -12.29 23.30 0.85
N CYS A 81 -11.73 24.14 -0.06
CA CYS A 81 -11.66 23.84 -1.49
C CYS A 81 -10.92 22.53 -1.81
N VAL A 82 -9.82 22.19 -1.10
CA VAL A 82 -9.12 20.91 -1.34
C VAL A 82 -9.92 19.70 -0.85
N SER A 83 -10.71 19.87 0.21
CA SER A 83 -11.56 18.79 0.76
C SER A 83 -12.79 18.57 -0.13
N GLU A 84 -13.35 19.64 -0.69
CA GLU A 84 -14.37 19.58 -1.74
C GLU A 84 -13.81 18.95 -3.03
N PHE A 85 -12.63 19.36 -3.50
CA PHE A 85 -11.97 18.78 -4.67
C PHE A 85 -11.77 17.27 -4.56
N ILE A 86 -11.32 16.78 -3.39
CA ILE A 86 -11.23 15.33 -3.12
C ILE A 86 -12.62 14.68 -3.23
N SER A 87 -13.65 15.29 -2.65
CA SER A 87 -15.02 14.76 -2.68
C SER A 87 -15.59 14.73 -4.11
N PHE A 88 -15.28 15.76 -4.91
CA PHE A 88 -15.72 15.90 -6.30
C PHE A 88 -15.07 14.85 -7.22
N VAL A 89 -13.74 14.74 -7.20
CA VAL A 89 -13.00 13.76 -8.02
C VAL A 89 -13.33 12.32 -7.60
N THR A 90 -13.49 12.06 -6.30
CA THR A 90 -13.86 10.71 -5.83
C THR A 90 -15.32 10.36 -6.12
N GLY A 91 -16.23 11.34 -6.16
CA GLY A 91 -17.60 11.19 -6.66
C GLY A 91 -17.63 10.74 -8.12
N GLU A 92 -16.99 11.48 -9.02
CA GLU A 92 -16.95 11.15 -10.47
C GLU A 92 -16.30 9.78 -10.74
N ALA A 93 -15.23 9.46 -10.01
CA ALA A 93 -14.58 8.14 -10.08
C ALA A 93 -15.47 7.00 -9.53
N SER A 94 -16.22 7.27 -8.45
CA SER A 94 -17.21 6.34 -7.89
C SER A 94 -18.34 6.06 -8.88
N ASP A 95 -18.86 7.09 -9.52
CA ASP A 95 -19.92 7.00 -10.52
C ASP A 95 -19.49 6.12 -11.70
N LYS A 96 -18.27 6.31 -12.22
CA LYS A 96 -17.71 5.40 -13.24
C LYS A 96 -17.59 3.96 -12.73
N CYS A 97 -17.03 3.76 -11.54
CA CYS A 97 -16.87 2.43 -10.94
C CYS A 97 -18.23 1.69 -10.85
N HIS A 98 -19.28 2.39 -10.42
CA HIS A 98 -20.64 1.85 -10.34
C HIS A 98 -21.28 1.60 -11.71
N LYS A 99 -21.08 2.50 -12.70
CA LYS A 99 -21.51 2.30 -14.10
C LYS A 99 -20.88 1.03 -14.70
N GLU A 100 -19.63 0.71 -14.34
CA GLU A 100 -18.93 -0.53 -14.70
C GLU A 100 -19.28 -1.75 -13.80
N LYS A 101 -20.29 -1.64 -12.93
CA LYS A 101 -20.75 -2.70 -12.00
C LYS A 101 -19.69 -3.16 -10.99
N ARG A 102 -18.67 -2.34 -10.71
CA ARG A 102 -17.65 -2.61 -9.70
C ARG A 102 -18.03 -1.96 -8.36
N LYS A 103 -17.67 -2.63 -7.25
CA LYS A 103 -17.89 -2.15 -5.87
C LYS A 103 -16.66 -1.47 -5.26
N THR A 104 -15.57 -1.34 -6.02
CA THR A 104 -14.28 -0.86 -5.51
C THR A 104 -13.64 0.04 -6.56
N VAL A 105 -13.54 1.32 -6.20
CA VAL A 105 -12.84 2.34 -6.99
C VAL A 105 -11.36 1.98 -7.04
N ASN A 106 -10.77 2.04 -8.23
CA ASN A 106 -9.36 1.75 -8.46
C ASN A 106 -8.60 3.01 -8.93
N GLY A 107 -7.28 2.90 -9.09
CA GLY A 107 -6.47 4.05 -9.53
C GLY A 107 -6.75 4.51 -10.97
N ASP A 108 -7.29 3.65 -11.84
CA ASP A 108 -7.65 4.01 -13.23
C ASP A 108 -8.97 4.78 -13.29
N ASP A 109 -9.88 4.57 -12.33
CA ASP A 109 -11.08 5.40 -12.15
C ASP A 109 -10.71 6.84 -11.80
N ILE A 110 -9.76 7.03 -10.86
CA ILE A 110 -9.25 8.35 -10.47
C ILE A 110 -8.55 9.03 -11.66
N CYS A 111 -7.71 8.29 -12.40
CA CYS A 111 -7.03 8.84 -13.58
C CYS A 111 -8.03 9.24 -14.69
N TRP A 112 -9.12 8.48 -14.84
CA TRP A 112 -10.19 8.82 -15.79
C TRP A 112 -11.01 10.01 -15.31
N ALA A 113 -11.37 10.08 -14.02
CA ALA A 113 -12.16 11.18 -13.48
C ALA A 113 -11.42 12.51 -13.62
N LEU A 114 -10.11 12.54 -13.34
CA LEU A 114 -9.29 13.73 -13.57
C LEU A 114 -9.32 14.18 -15.05
N ALA A 115 -9.14 13.27 -16.00
CA ALA A 115 -9.24 13.59 -17.43
C ALA A 115 -10.66 14.06 -17.83
N ALA A 116 -11.71 13.39 -17.37
CA ALA A 116 -13.11 13.75 -17.65
C ALA A 116 -13.49 15.14 -17.10
N LEU A 117 -12.83 15.56 -16.01
CA LEU A 117 -13.00 16.86 -15.37
C LEU A 117 -12.05 17.95 -15.92
N GLY A 118 -11.24 17.66 -16.95
CA GLY A 118 -10.31 18.61 -17.58
C GLY A 118 -8.98 18.80 -16.86
N PHE A 119 -8.59 17.87 -15.99
CA PHE A 119 -7.31 17.82 -15.27
C PHE A 119 -6.33 16.82 -15.88
N ASP A 120 -6.28 16.70 -17.21
CA ASP A 120 -5.45 15.74 -17.95
C ASP A 120 -3.95 15.81 -17.59
N ASP A 121 -3.43 17.02 -17.39
CA ASP A 121 -2.05 17.28 -16.96
C ASP A 121 -1.69 16.61 -15.61
N TYR A 122 -2.69 16.27 -14.80
CA TYR A 122 -2.53 15.53 -13.54
C TYR A 122 -2.73 14.03 -13.70
N ALA A 123 -3.50 13.59 -14.69
CA ALA A 123 -3.81 12.18 -14.93
C ALA A 123 -2.57 11.36 -15.37
N GLU A 124 -1.73 11.90 -16.27
CA GLU A 124 -0.52 11.22 -16.75
C GLU A 124 0.58 11.05 -15.67
N PRO A 125 0.91 12.08 -14.86
CA PRO A 125 1.77 11.91 -13.70
C PRO A 125 1.26 10.88 -12.69
N LEU A 126 -0.07 10.81 -12.47
CA LEU A 126 -0.68 9.83 -11.56
C LEU A 126 -0.58 8.39 -12.07
N LYS A 127 -0.80 8.15 -13.37
CA LYS A 127 -0.52 6.85 -14.00
C LYS A 127 0.94 6.45 -13.81
N SER A 128 1.86 7.39 -14.04
CA SER A 128 3.31 7.17 -13.89
C SER A 128 3.68 6.84 -12.44
N LEU A 129 3.13 7.56 -11.45
CA LEU A 129 3.33 7.30 -10.03
C LEU A 129 2.83 5.91 -9.62
N LYS A 130 1.63 5.51 -10.08
CA LYS A 130 1.08 4.17 -9.87
C LYS A 130 2.05 3.09 -10.37
N GLN A 131 2.63 3.26 -11.56
CA GLN A 131 3.62 2.32 -12.10
C GLN A 131 4.92 2.29 -11.29
N ILE A 132 5.42 3.43 -10.82
CA ILE A 132 6.64 3.51 -9.98
C ILE A 132 6.42 2.76 -8.66
N VAL A 133 5.29 2.97 -7.98
CA VAL A 133 4.96 2.29 -6.71
C VAL A 133 4.83 0.77 -6.91
N ILE A 134 4.23 0.31 -8.03
CA ILE A 134 4.16 -1.11 -8.36
C ILE A 134 5.56 -1.68 -8.60
N LYS A 135 6.40 -1.02 -9.40
CA LYS A 135 7.79 -1.44 -9.66
C LYS A 135 8.59 -1.57 -8.36
N GLN A 136 8.56 -0.57 -7.49
CA GLN A 136 9.25 -0.59 -6.19
C GLN A 136 8.80 -1.76 -5.29
N ARG A 137 7.49 -2.08 -5.27
CA ARG A 137 6.97 -3.24 -4.51
C ARG A 137 7.45 -4.58 -5.09
N VAL A 138 7.51 -4.70 -6.41
CA VAL A 138 8.03 -5.89 -7.10
C VAL A 138 9.54 -6.04 -6.87
N GLU A 139 10.31 -4.96 -7.02
CA GLU A 139 11.76 -4.93 -6.78
C GLU A 139 12.11 -5.30 -5.34
N ALA A 140 11.40 -4.75 -4.34
CA ALA A 140 11.58 -5.13 -2.93
C ALA A 140 11.31 -6.63 -2.69
N SER A 141 10.29 -7.17 -3.35
CA SER A 141 9.95 -8.60 -3.27
C SER A 141 11.03 -9.47 -3.92
N LEU A 142 11.51 -9.08 -5.12
CA LEU A 142 12.55 -9.79 -5.85
C LEU A 142 13.90 -9.77 -5.09
N ASN A 143 14.26 -8.62 -4.51
CA ASN A 143 15.48 -8.47 -3.71
C ASN A 143 15.49 -9.42 -2.50
N ASN A 144 14.34 -9.60 -1.83
CA ASN A 144 14.20 -10.58 -0.75
C ASN A 144 14.41 -12.02 -1.24
N VAL A 145 13.80 -12.41 -2.37
CA VAL A 145 13.98 -13.75 -2.97
C VAL A 145 15.44 -14.00 -3.35
N VAL A 146 16.10 -13.02 -3.98
CA VAL A 146 17.52 -13.11 -4.37
C VAL A 146 18.45 -13.19 -3.15
N SER A 147 18.15 -12.44 -2.08
CA SER A 147 18.90 -12.50 -0.81
C SER A 147 18.80 -13.88 -0.16
N ASN A 148 17.59 -14.45 -0.10
CA ASN A 148 17.35 -15.79 0.43
C ASN A 148 18.11 -16.85 -0.39
N TYR A 149 18.02 -16.80 -1.72
CA TYR A 149 18.76 -17.71 -2.59
C TYR A 149 20.28 -17.65 -2.38
N LYS A 150 20.86 -16.43 -2.32
CA LYS A 150 22.30 -16.23 -2.03
C LYS A 150 22.70 -16.82 -0.68
N THR A 151 21.86 -16.68 0.33
CA THR A 151 22.08 -17.21 1.68
C THR A 151 22.07 -18.74 1.68
N SER A 152 21.05 -19.36 1.06
CA SER A 152 20.97 -20.81 0.89
C SER A 152 22.15 -21.37 0.10
N ALA A 153 22.55 -20.73 -0.99
CA ALA A 153 23.69 -21.14 -1.80
C ALA A 153 25.03 -21.06 -1.01
N LYS A 154 25.19 -20.05 -0.14
CA LYS A 154 26.35 -19.97 0.77
C LYS A 154 26.36 -21.11 1.79
N ALA A 155 25.22 -21.40 2.42
CA ALA A 155 25.10 -22.49 3.40
C ALA A 155 25.40 -23.88 2.77
N VAL A 156 24.93 -24.12 1.54
CA VAL A 156 25.24 -25.35 0.79
C VAL A 156 26.75 -25.47 0.50
N LYS A 157 27.40 -24.40 0.03
CA LYS A 157 28.85 -24.38 -0.20
C LYS A 157 29.65 -24.65 1.07
N GLU A 158 29.26 -24.04 2.19
CA GLU A 158 29.93 -24.25 3.48
C GLU A 158 29.78 -25.71 3.97
N ARG A 159 28.58 -26.29 3.83
CA ARG A 159 28.32 -27.70 4.19
C ARG A 159 29.12 -28.67 3.30
N ALA A 160 29.25 -28.37 2.01
CA ALA A 160 30.08 -29.14 1.09
C ALA A 160 31.58 -29.07 1.45
N SER A 161 32.09 -27.90 1.87
CA SER A 161 33.48 -27.80 2.37
C SER A 161 33.68 -28.65 3.62
N LYS A 162 32.79 -28.51 4.62
CA LYS A 162 32.85 -29.30 5.87
C LYS A 162 32.87 -30.81 5.61
N TYR A 163 32.07 -31.29 4.65
CA TYR A 163 32.09 -32.70 4.23
C TYR A 163 33.41 -33.10 3.57
N LYS A 164 33.95 -32.27 2.66
CA LYS A 164 35.23 -32.51 1.99
C LYS A 164 36.41 -32.56 2.97
N ASP A 165 36.39 -31.70 3.99
CA ASP A 165 37.46 -31.64 5.00
C ASP A 165 37.34 -32.81 6.00
N SER A 166 36.12 -33.20 6.39
CA SER A 166 35.86 -34.42 7.15
C SER A 166 36.33 -35.68 6.42
N TYR A 167 36.08 -35.80 5.11
CA TYR A 167 36.55 -36.92 4.28
C TYR A 167 38.08 -37.01 4.27
N LYS A 168 38.79 -35.88 4.06
CA LYS A 168 40.27 -35.84 4.11
C LYS A 168 40.80 -36.29 5.48
N GLN A 169 40.16 -35.84 6.56
CA GLN A 169 40.57 -36.22 7.92
C GLN A 169 40.40 -37.72 8.17
N ALA A 170 39.27 -38.30 7.75
CA ALA A 170 39.03 -39.74 7.84
C ALA A 170 40.05 -40.55 7.02
N HIS A 171 40.38 -40.09 5.81
CA HIS A 171 41.37 -40.75 4.94
C HIS A 171 42.79 -40.69 5.53
N SER A 172 43.20 -39.56 6.09
CA SER A 172 44.49 -39.41 6.81
C SER A 172 44.57 -40.32 8.05
N HIS A 173 43.48 -40.41 8.82
CA HIS A 173 43.40 -41.33 9.96
C HIS A 173 43.50 -42.79 9.53
N PHE A 174 42.82 -43.18 8.44
CA PHE A 174 42.90 -44.55 7.90
C PHE A 174 44.33 -44.91 7.48
N SER A 175 45.01 -44.07 6.71
CA SER A 175 46.41 -44.30 6.30
C SER A 175 47.35 -44.38 7.50
N THR A 176 47.11 -43.60 8.56
CA THR A 176 47.87 -43.69 9.83
C THR A 176 47.64 -45.03 10.56
N LEU A 177 46.44 -45.61 10.46
CA LEU A 177 46.15 -46.94 11.01
C LEU A 177 46.81 -48.05 10.19
N GLU A 178 46.84 -47.95 8.86
CA GLU A 178 47.51 -48.93 8.00
C GLU A 178 49.00 -49.07 8.37
N VAL A 179 49.72 -47.94 8.49
CA VAL A 179 51.13 -47.94 8.92
C VAL A 179 51.30 -48.63 10.28
N LYS A 180 50.46 -48.30 11.27
CA LYS A 180 50.51 -48.94 12.60
C LYS A 180 50.22 -50.44 12.55
N VAL A 181 49.32 -50.89 11.67
CA VAL A 181 49.04 -52.31 11.47
C VAL A 181 50.27 -53.01 10.87
N THR A 182 50.91 -52.42 9.86
CA THR A 182 52.14 -52.96 9.27
C THR A 182 53.29 -53.02 10.29
N ASP A 183 53.49 -51.97 11.10
CA ASP A 183 54.50 -51.95 12.18
C ASP A 183 54.26 -53.04 13.23
N LEU A 184 52.99 -53.28 13.61
CA LEU A 184 52.62 -54.34 14.54
C LEU A 184 52.83 -55.73 13.92
N GLN A 185 52.48 -55.92 12.65
CA GLN A 185 52.71 -57.17 11.91
C GLN A 185 54.21 -57.49 11.82
N ALA A 186 55.06 -56.49 11.56
CA ALA A 186 56.51 -56.66 11.57
C ALA A 186 57.03 -57.08 12.94
N LYS A 187 56.63 -56.38 14.02
CA LYS A 187 57.03 -56.73 15.40
C LYS A 187 56.61 -58.13 15.83
N ILE A 188 55.41 -58.58 15.43
CA ILE A 188 54.94 -59.95 15.70
C ILE A 188 55.86 -60.96 15.02
N LYS A 189 56.21 -60.74 13.75
CA LYS A 189 57.11 -61.61 12.99
C LYS A 189 58.52 -61.69 13.58
N ASP A 190 59.07 -60.56 14.04
CA ASP A 190 60.39 -60.53 14.70
C ASP A 190 60.39 -61.29 16.04
N LEU A 191 59.28 -61.24 16.78
CA LEU A 191 59.11 -62.03 18.02
C LEU A 191 58.97 -63.54 17.74
N GLU A 192 58.38 -63.93 16.61
CA GLU A 192 58.28 -65.32 16.19
C GLU A 192 59.62 -65.92 15.73
N GLN A 193 60.55 -65.10 15.20
CA GLN A 193 61.87 -65.55 14.74
C GLN A 193 62.93 -65.65 15.85
N ASN A 194 62.73 -64.99 17.00
CA ASN A 194 63.67 -64.99 18.13
C ASN A 194 63.26 -65.98 19.25
N ARG A 195 62.51 -67.03 18.91
CA ARG A 195 61.90 -68.00 19.84
C ARG A 195 62.22 -69.44 19.47
#